data_AF-A0A379B6Q3-F1
#
_entry.id   AF-A0A379B6Q3-F1
#
_cell.length_a   1.000
_cell.length_b   1.000
_cell.length_c   1.000
_cell.angle_alpha   90.00
_cell.angle_beta   90.00
_cell.angle_gamma   90.00
#
_symmetry.space_group_name_H-M   'P 1'
#
loop_
_entity.id
_entity.type
_entity.pdbx_description
1 polymer ?
#
loop_
_entity_poly.entity_id
_entity_poly.type
_entity_poly.pdbx_seq_one_letter_code
_entity_poly.pdbx_strand_id
1 'polypeptide(L)'
;MQYYNVFLGYKSERNYQENIQHLQDIAYCLENVSTDEYSAKKILEKLNKKEGNSLFQIELLSTYYSAKASLNLVIMNNLNQFKADAYIAAKLYLLSRTELLYTSTGLNTFHFFTALMSDSPALISYLVNNRNIIAAPNIPYEKDISRAFLNATTLVALAGEWGILQKRCKALLDDTHKDKKYILEYEFLFALSNANVSDMELVLNKMLELKLAKKMVHDTVPFFDFYLQVNVLLLAKIASIHGFHLNIDEPIAPKELINYSPLEKYDEPYDFMKEFKFDELLENWIKKWKSDNISSNNIKIKRKFNILDFLSLFIK
;
A
#
# COMPACT_ATOMS: atom_id res chain seq x y z
N MET A 1 13.16 12.48 -19.38
CA MET A 1 13.83 12.29 -18.08
C MET A 1 14.04 10.79 -17.87
N GLN A 2 15.12 10.35 -17.22
CA GLN A 2 15.28 8.93 -16.88
C GLN A 2 14.67 8.72 -15.49
N TYR A 3 13.50 8.08 -15.42
CA TYR A 3 12.85 7.76 -14.16
C TYR A 3 13.50 6.55 -13.48
N TYR A 4 13.21 6.38 -12.19
CA TYR A 4 13.47 5.15 -11.42
C TYR A 4 14.94 4.81 -11.14
N ASN A 5 15.90 5.65 -11.55
CA ASN A 5 17.34 5.42 -11.40
C ASN A 5 17.94 6.06 -10.13
N VAL A 6 17.16 6.84 -9.37
CA VAL A 6 17.62 7.52 -8.15
C VAL A 6 17.44 6.60 -6.96
N PHE A 7 18.54 6.27 -6.28
CA PHE A 7 18.52 5.45 -5.08
C PHE A 7 18.22 6.27 -3.82
N LEU A 8 17.10 5.96 -3.18
CA LEU A 8 16.63 6.60 -1.95
C LEU A 8 17.10 5.87 -0.68
N GLY A 9 17.86 4.79 -0.82
CA GLY A 9 18.27 3.96 0.30
C GLY A 9 17.21 2.93 0.67
N TYR A 10 17.63 1.90 1.37
CA TYR A 10 16.73 0.88 1.91
C TYR A 10 17.22 0.47 3.30
N LYS A 11 16.35 -0.17 4.08
CA LYS A 11 16.68 -0.55 5.46
C LYS A 11 17.71 -1.67 5.53
N SER A 12 17.62 -2.66 4.64
CA SER A 12 18.74 -3.59 4.45
C SER A 12 19.86 -2.84 3.74
N GLU A 13 21.11 -3.09 4.10
CA GLU A 13 22.33 -2.44 3.56
C GLU A 13 22.56 -2.68 2.04
N ARG A 14 21.54 -3.18 1.33
CA ARG A 14 21.50 -3.42 -0.10
C ARG A 14 21.65 -2.11 -0.87
N ASN A 15 22.53 -2.13 -1.86
CA ASN A 15 22.62 -1.10 -2.88
C ASN A 15 21.46 -1.23 -3.89
N TYR A 16 21.39 -0.32 -4.87
CA TYR A 16 20.32 -0.31 -5.87
C TYR A 16 20.22 -1.64 -6.64
N GLN A 17 21.33 -2.20 -7.13
CA GLN A 17 21.31 -3.44 -7.91
C GLN A 17 20.92 -4.65 -7.06
N GLU A 18 21.35 -4.69 -5.79
CA GLU A 18 20.93 -5.73 -4.86
C GLU A 18 19.43 -5.66 -4.53
N ASN A 19 18.84 -4.46 -4.49
CA ASN A 19 17.39 -4.31 -4.36
C ASN A 19 16.67 -4.80 -5.62
N ILE A 20 17.20 -4.52 -6.82
CA ILE A 20 16.66 -5.04 -8.08
C ILE A 20 16.71 -6.58 -8.10
N GLN A 21 17.84 -7.19 -7.71
CA GLN A 21 17.94 -8.64 -7.62
C GLN A 21 16.94 -9.22 -6.62
N HIS A 22 16.82 -8.60 -5.44
CA HIS A 22 15.85 -9.03 -4.44
C HIS A 22 14.40 -8.95 -4.97
N LEU A 23 14.04 -7.91 -5.73
CA LEU A 23 12.75 -7.83 -6.40
C LEU A 23 12.53 -9.00 -7.35
N GLN A 24 13.52 -9.31 -8.18
CA GLN A 24 13.48 -10.43 -9.13
C GLN A 24 13.28 -11.76 -8.41
N ASP A 25 14.01 -12.01 -7.33
CA ASP A 25 13.91 -13.24 -6.54
C ASP A 25 12.50 -13.40 -5.93
N ILE A 26 11.93 -12.33 -5.38
CA ILE A 26 10.58 -12.35 -4.80
C ILE A 26 9.51 -12.50 -5.89
N ALA A 27 9.65 -11.85 -7.04
CA ALA A 27 8.72 -11.99 -8.15
C ALA A 27 8.80 -13.37 -8.81
N TYR A 28 9.98 -13.99 -8.86
CA TYR A 28 10.20 -15.34 -9.36
C TYR A 28 9.38 -16.39 -8.60
N CYS A 29 9.03 -16.13 -7.33
CA CYS A 29 8.11 -16.99 -6.58
C CYS A 29 6.72 -17.11 -7.25
N LEU A 30 6.31 -16.19 -8.13
CA LEU A 30 5.08 -16.33 -8.92
C LEU A 30 5.21 -17.32 -10.08
N GLU A 31 6.42 -17.59 -10.55
CA GLU A 31 6.64 -18.51 -11.65
C GLU A 31 6.35 -19.94 -11.16
N ASN A 32 5.30 -20.55 -11.74
CA ASN A 32 4.76 -21.88 -11.37
C ASN A 32 5.74 -23.06 -11.56
N VAL A 33 7.02 -22.77 -11.78
CA VAL A 33 8.11 -23.71 -12.05
C VAL A 33 8.88 -24.05 -10.77
N SER A 34 8.85 -23.20 -9.75
CA SER A 34 9.51 -23.48 -8.48
C SER A 34 8.75 -24.55 -7.67
N THR A 35 9.48 -25.55 -7.16
CA THR A 35 8.94 -26.53 -6.20
C THR A 35 9.08 -26.07 -4.74
N ASP A 36 9.57 -24.85 -4.51
CA ASP A 36 9.74 -24.25 -3.19
C ASP A 36 8.38 -24.17 -2.47
N GLU A 37 8.40 -24.41 -1.15
CA GLU A 37 7.24 -24.31 -0.27
C GLU A 37 6.54 -22.94 -0.35
N TYR A 38 7.27 -21.90 -0.72
CA TYR A 38 6.78 -20.53 -0.89
C TYR A 38 6.50 -20.15 -2.35
N SER A 39 6.62 -21.06 -3.30
CA SER A 39 6.16 -20.80 -4.67
C SER A 39 4.65 -20.55 -4.74
N ALA A 40 4.20 -19.72 -5.68
CA ALA A 40 2.78 -19.47 -5.91
C ALA A 40 2.03 -20.77 -6.21
N LYS A 41 2.65 -21.72 -6.92
CA LYS A 41 2.08 -23.05 -7.14
C LYS A 41 1.81 -23.77 -5.81
N LYS A 42 2.77 -23.82 -4.89
CA LYS A 42 2.59 -24.47 -3.58
C LYS A 42 1.61 -23.72 -2.70
N ILE A 43 1.62 -22.40 -2.74
CA ILE A 43 0.63 -21.56 -2.06
C ILE A 43 -0.79 -21.90 -2.55
N LEU A 44 -1.01 -21.96 -3.86
CA LEU A 44 -2.31 -22.28 -4.45
C LEU A 44 -2.74 -23.73 -4.15
N GLU A 45 -1.81 -24.69 -4.15
CA GLU A 45 -2.07 -26.06 -3.70
C GLU A 45 -2.56 -26.08 -2.24
N LYS A 46 -1.89 -25.33 -1.34
CA LYS A 46 -2.28 -25.20 0.07
C LYS A 46 -3.65 -24.54 0.22
N LEU A 47 -3.93 -23.47 -0.53
CA LEU A 47 -5.24 -22.79 -0.52
C LEU A 47 -6.37 -23.72 -0.96
N ASN A 48 -6.17 -24.47 -2.06
CA ASN A 48 -7.17 -25.41 -2.57
C ASN A 48 -7.46 -26.56 -1.59
N LYS A 49 -6.43 -27.03 -0.88
CA LYS A 49 -6.55 -28.07 0.14
C LYS A 49 -6.94 -27.55 1.52
N LYS A 50 -7.03 -26.22 1.69
CA LYS A 50 -7.23 -25.55 3.00
C LYS A 50 -6.17 -25.95 4.03
N GLU A 51 -4.93 -26.08 3.61
CA GLU A 51 -3.80 -26.45 4.46
C GLU A 51 -3.08 -25.21 5.03
N GLY A 52 -2.88 -25.19 6.35
CA GLY A 52 -2.18 -24.11 7.03
C GLY A 52 -3.04 -22.86 7.20
N ASN A 53 -2.40 -21.68 7.26
CA ASN A 53 -3.10 -20.41 7.42
C ASN A 53 -3.40 -19.79 6.06
N SER A 54 -4.62 -19.98 5.55
CA SER A 54 -5.01 -19.50 4.21
C SER A 54 -4.87 -17.98 4.04
N LEU A 55 -5.17 -17.19 5.07
CA LEU A 55 -5.03 -15.73 5.00
C LEU A 55 -3.57 -15.32 4.86
N PHE A 56 -2.65 -16.00 5.55
CA PHE A 56 -1.21 -15.78 5.38
C PHE A 56 -0.75 -16.16 3.96
N GLN A 57 -1.25 -17.28 3.42
CA GLN A 57 -0.94 -17.69 2.06
C GLN A 57 -1.41 -16.65 1.01
N ILE A 58 -2.59 -16.05 1.20
CA ILE A 58 -3.08 -14.94 0.36
C ILE A 58 -2.18 -13.70 0.50
N GLU A 59 -1.69 -13.40 1.69
CA GLU A 59 -0.76 -12.27 1.94
C GLU A 59 0.60 -12.46 1.23
N LEU A 60 1.10 -13.70 1.17
CA LEU A 60 2.30 -14.01 0.39
C LEU A 60 2.12 -13.74 -1.10
N LEU A 61 0.99 -14.14 -1.69
CA LEU A 61 0.69 -13.80 -3.08
C LEU A 61 0.65 -12.28 -3.28
N SER A 62 0.03 -11.53 -2.36
CA SER A 62 0.03 -10.06 -2.40
C SER A 62 1.45 -9.46 -2.43
N THR A 63 2.35 -10.03 -1.62
CA THR A 63 3.76 -9.64 -1.56
C THR A 63 4.45 -9.87 -2.91
N TYR A 64 4.22 -11.02 -3.55
CA TYR A 64 4.85 -11.31 -4.84
C TYR A 64 4.32 -10.42 -5.96
N TYR A 65 3.01 -10.13 -5.99
CA TYR A 65 2.47 -9.19 -6.96
C TYR A 65 2.95 -7.75 -6.71
N SER A 66 3.20 -7.34 -5.46
CA SER A 66 3.84 -6.05 -5.18
C SER A 66 5.25 -5.97 -5.77
N ALA A 67 6.06 -7.01 -5.60
CA ALA A 67 7.40 -7.08 -6.19
C ALA A 67 7.34 -7.10 -7.73
N LYS A 68 6.43 -7.90 -8.30
CA LYS A 68 6.21 -7.97 -9.75
C LYS A 68 5.75 -6.63 -10.33
N ALA A 69 4.81 -5.94 -9.67
CA ALA A 69 4.40 -4.60 -10.05
C ALA A 69 5.62 -3.67 -10.10
N SER A 70 6.45 -3.66 -9.05
CA SER A 70 7.69 -2.88 -9.01
C SER A 70 8.64 -3.20 -10.17
N LEU A 71 8.86 -4.48 -10.51
CA LEU A 71 9.68 -4.86 -11.66
C LEU A 71 9.16 -4.37 -13.00
N ASN A 72 7.84 -4.46 -13.22
CA ASN A 72 7.22 -3.93 -14.44
C ASN A 72 7.48 -2.44 -14.60
N LEU A 73 7.59 -1.71 -13.48
CA LEU A 73 7.90 -0.29 -13.48
C LEU A 73 9.40 -0.04 -13.72
N VAL A 74 10.27 -0.53 -12.83
CA VAL A 74 11.69 -0.16 -12.77
C VAL A 74 12.55 -0.80 -13.87
N ILE A 75 12.20 -2.01 -14.32
CA ILE A 75 12.95 -2.73 -15.36
C ILE A 75 12.24 -2.68 -16.71
N MET A 76 10.94 -2.99 -16.73
CA MET A 76 10.21 -3.18 -17.99
C MET A 76 9.60 -1.90 -18.54
N ASN A 77 9.55 -0.82 -17.74
CA ASN A 77 8.91 0.44 -18.06
C ASN A 77 7.47 0.26 -18.63
N ASN A 78 6.73 -0.69 -18.05
CA ASN A 78 5.40 -1.09 -18.47
C ASN A 78 4.37 -0.65 -17.43
N LEU A 79 3.89 0.58 -17.58
CA LEU A 79 2.94 1.21 -16.66
C LEU A 79 1.60 0.45 -16.57
N ASN A 80 1.09 -0.06 -17.70
CA ASN A 80 -0.18 -0.79 -17.70
C ASN A 80 -0.07 -2.10 -16.90
N GLN A 81 1.02 -2.84 -17.09
CA GLN A 81 1.26 -4.07 -16.34
C GLN A 81 1.56 -3.79 -14.86
N PHE A 82 2.27 -2.70 -14.55
CA PHE A 82 2.41 -2.21 -13.17
C PHE A 82 1.05 -1.98 -12.51
N LYS A 83 0.13 -1.27 -13.17
CA LYS A 83 -1.23 -1.01 -12.63
C LYS A 83 -2.02 -2.30 -12.43
N ALA A 84 -1.94 -3.23 -13.38
CA ALA A 84 -2.62 -4.53 -13.29
C ALA A 84 -2.08 -5.38 -12.12
N ASP A 85 -0.76 -5.51 -11.98
CA ASP A 85 -0.15 -6.27 -10.88
C ASP A 85 -0.34 -5.54 -9.53
N ALA A 86 -0.34 -4.20 -9.48
CA ALA A 86 -0.65 -3.42 -8.29
C ALA A 86 -2.10 -3.62 -7.83
N TYR A 87 -3.05 -3.73 -8.76
CA TYR A 87 -4.44 -4.08 -8.46
C TYR A 87 -4.52 -5.47 -7.81
N ILE A 88 -3.86 -6.47 -8.39
CA ILE A 88 -3.86 -7.85 -7.86
C ILE A 88 -3.25 -7.86 -6.46
N ALA A 89 -2.10 -7.20 -6.28
CA ALA A 89 -1.44 -7.06 -4.98
C ALA A 89 -2.38 -6.45 -3.94
N ALA A 90 -3.04 -5.33 -4.27
CA ALA A 90 -3.93 -4.61 -3.38
C ALA A 90 -5.20 -5.42 -3.03
N LYS A 91 -5.82 -6.09 -4.00
CA LYS A 91 -6.99 -6.94 -3.74
C LYS A 91 -6.59 -8.12 -2.86
N LEU A 92 -5.48 -8.81 -3.15
CA LEU A 92 -4.98 -9.89 -2.29
C LEU A 92 -4.66 -9.40 -0.87
N TYR A 93 -4.05 -8.22 -0.72
CA TYR A 93 -3.77 -7.62 0.59
C TYR A 93 -5.05 -7.43 1.42
N LEU A 94 -6.11 -6.92 0.78
CA LEU A 94 -7.44 -6.79 1.38
C LEU A 94 -8.00 -8.16 1.80
N LEU A 95 -7.96 -9.15 0.90
CA LEU A 95 -8.47 -10.49 1.15
C LEU A 95 -7.67 -11.26 2.21
N SER A 96 -6.45 -10.84 2.51
CA SER A 96 -5.59 -11.48 3.52
C SER A 96 -5.81 -10.95 4.93
N ARG A 97 -6.60 -9.88 5.10
CA ARG A 97 -6.80 -9.25 6.41
C ARG A 97 -7.48 -10.20 7.38
N THR A 98 -7.07 -10.14 8.64
CA THR A 98 -7.62 -10.99 9.71
C THR A 98 -8.59 -10.24 10.63
N GLU A 99 -8.68 -8.92 10.49
CA GLU A 99 -9.52 -8.05 11.29
C GLU A 99 -10.00 -6.86 10.44
N LEU A 100 -11.11 -6.25 10.85
CA LEU A 100 -11.72 -5.14 10.12
C LEU A 100 -10.88 -3.87 10.22
N LEU A 101 -10.45 -3.48 11.42
CA LEU A 101 -9.65 -2.28 11.70
C LEU A 101 -8.16 -2.45 11.36
N TYR A 102 -7.84 -3.09 10.24
CA TYR A 102 -6.46 -3.45 9.88
C TYR A 102 -5.56 -2.24 9.61
N THR A 103 -6.13 -1.05 9.34
CA THR A 103 -5.36 0.18 9.13
C THR A 103 -5.13 0.96 10.42
N SER A 104 -5.48 0.42 11.58
CA SER A 104 -5.20 1.03 12.89
C SER A 104 -3.72 0.93 13.28
N THR A 105 -2.97 0.02 12.63
CA THR A 105 -1.51 -0.11 12.75
C THR A 105 -0.86 0.27 11.42
N GLY A 106 0.47 0.16 11.30
CA GLY A 106 1.17 0.42 10.03
C GLY A 106 1.14 1.88 9.53
N LEU A 107 1.64 2.10 8.32
CA LEU A 107 1.63 3.41 7.65
C LEU A 107 0.61 3.43 6.50
N ASN A 108 0.07 4.60 6.20
CA ASN A 108 -0.90 4.79 5.12
C ASN A 108 -0.34 4.34 3.76
N THR A 109 0.94 4.57 3.50
CA THR A 109 1.62 4.06 2.31
C THR A 109 1.56 2.55 2.25
N PHE A 110 1.86 1.85 3.35
CA PHE A 110 1.78 0.38 3.41
C PHE A 110 0.36 -0.16 3.11
N HIS A 111 -0.69 0.55 3.56
CA HIS A 111 -2.07 0.10 3.38
C HIS A 111 -2.69 0.48 2.03
N PHE A 112 -2.34 1.64 1.48
CA PHE A 112 -3.11 2.27 0.42
C PHE A 112 -2.32 2.50 -0.86
N PHE A 113 -0.98 2.45 -0.84
CA PHE A 113 -0.15 2.81 -1.99
C PHE A 113 -0.46 1.95 -3.22
N THR A 114 -0.40 0.63 -3.11
CA THR A 114 -0.67 -0.27 -4.25
C THR A 114 -2.11 -0.15 -4.77
N ALA A 115 -3.08 0.03 -3.87
CA ALA A 115 -4.48 0.24 -4.25
C ALA A 115 -4.64 1.51 -5.08
N LEU A 116 -4.06 2.63 -4.63
CA LEU A 116 -4.14 3.92 -5.33
C LEU A 116 -3.33 3.93 -6.62
N MET A 117 -2.15 3.32 -6.63
CA MET A 117 -1.30 3.23 -7.82
C MET A 117 -1.86 2.32 -8.91
N SER A 118 -2.78 1.40 -8.57
CA SER A 118 -3.50 0.60 -9.56
C SER A 118 -4.48 1.41 -10.41
N ASP A 119 -4.85 2.62 -9.96
CA ASP A 119 -5.93 3.45 -10.49
C ASP A 119 -7.31 2.76 -10.51
N SER A 120 -7.50 1.62 -9.84
CA SER A 120 -8.75 0.87 -9.89
C SER A 120 -9.89 1.63 -9.21
N PRO A 121 -10.95 2.04 -9.95
CA PRO A 121 -12.09 2.74 -9.36
C PRO A 121 -12.80 1.88 -8.32
N ALA A 122 -12.81 0.56 -8.50
CA ALA A 122 -13.46 -0.39 -7.60
C ALA A 122 -12.72 -0.48 -6.24
N LEU A 123 -11.38 -0.54 -6.24
CA LEU A 123 -10.60 -0.51 -5.01
C LEU A 123 -10.72 0.83 -4.28
N ILE A 124 -10.64 1.94 -5.01
CA ILE A 124 -10.82 3.28 -4.44
C ILE A 124 -12.20 3.41 -3.79
N SER A 125 -13.25 3.01 -4.52
CA SER A 125 -14.63 3.02 -4.01
C SER A 125 -14.78 2.14 -2.77
N TYR A 126 -14.17 0.96 -2.76
CA TYR A 126 -14.17 0.07 -1.60
C TYR A 126 -13.55 0.75 -0.37
N LEU A 127 -12.36 1.35 -0.51
CA LEU A 127 -11.67 2.05 0.57
C LEU A 127 -12.51 3.21 1.12
N VAL A 128 -13.10 4.02 0.24
CA VAL A 128 -13.97 5.13 0.62
C VAL A 128 -15.21 4.62 1.36
N ASN A 129 -15.94 3.67 0.79
CA ASN A 129 -17.21 3.19 1.33
C ASN A 129 -17.03 2.45 2.67
N ASN A 130 -15.89 1.79 2.87
CA ASN A 130 -15.61 1.01 4.07
C ASN A 130 -14.71 1.73 5.09
N ARG A 131 -14.34 3.00 4.87
CA ARG A 131 -13.41 3.76 5.75
C ARG A 131 -13.75 3.71 7.23
N ASN A 132 -15.05 3.74 7.56
CA ASN A 132 -15.54 3.69 8.94
C ASN A 132 -15.25 2.34 9.62
N ILE A 133 -15.24 1.27 8.84
CA ILE A 133 -15.00 -0.09 9.29
C ILE A 133 -13.49 -0.36 9.38
N ILE A 134 -12.70 0.18 8.46
CA ILE A 134 -11.27 -0.16 8.35
C ILE A 134 -10.33 0.75 9.15
N ALA A 135 -10.71 2.00 9.43
CA ALA A 135 -9.82 3.00 10.02
C ALA A 135 -10.39 3.82 11.20
N ALA A 136 -11.66 3.66 11.56
CA ALA A 136 -12.32 4.42 12.63
C ALA A 136 -12.05 5.95 12.61
N PRO A 137 -12.48 6.67 11.55
CA PRO A 137 -12.13 8.08 11.32
C PRO A 137 -12.75 9.08 12.30
N ASN A 138 -13.55 8.63 13.26
CA ASN A 138 -14.15 9.46 14.29
C ASN A 138 -13.27 9.59 15.56
N ILE A 139 -12.15 8.88 15.63
CA ILE A 139 -11.23 8.97 16.77
C ILE A 139 -10.51 10.33 16.74
N PRO A 140 -10.44 11.05 17.89
CA PRO A 140 -9.73 12.33 18.00
C PRO A 140 -8.21 12.15 17.83
N TYR A 141 -7.51 13.26 17.60
CA TYR A 141 -6.05 13.23 17.55
C TYR A 141 -5.46 12.96 18.94
N GLU A 142 -4.60 11.94 19.02
CA GLU A 142 -3.69 11.73 20.13
C GLU A 142 -2.33 11.31 19.57
N LYS A 143 -1.24 11.77 20.19
CA LYS A 143 0.12 11.53 19.71
C LYS A 143 0.46 10.04 19.60
N ASP A 144 0.00 9.23 20.55
CA ASP A 144 0.33 7.81 20.64
C ASP A 144 -0.34 6.96 19.54
N ILE A 145 -1.35 7.50 18.87
CA ILE A 145 -2.07 6.87 17.75
C ILE A 145 -1.90 7.66 16.45
N SER A 146 -0.84 8.46 16.33
CA SER A 146 -0.59 9.34 15.17
C SER A 146 -0.67 8.61 13.81
N ARG A 147 -0.25 7.34 13.76
CA ARG A 147 -0.37 6.45 12.60
C ARG A 147 -1.83 6.13 12.24
N ALA A 148 -2.60 5.62 13.19
CA ALA A 148 -4.02 5.33 12.98
C ALA A 148 -4.78 6.60 12.56
N PHE A 149 -4.44 7.73 13.21
CA PHE A 149 -5.01 9.03 12.91
C PHE A 149 -4.67 9.47 11.47
N LEU A 150 -3.42 9.33 11.00
CA LEU A 150 -3.02 9.60 9.62
C LEU A 150 -3.70 8.67 8.61
N ASN A 151 -3.81 7.38 8.91
CA ASN A 151 -4.47 6.41 8.03
C ASN A 151 -5.94 6.77 7.83
N ALA A 152 -6.65 7.07 8.91
CA ALA A 152 -8.01 7.58 8.86
C ALA A 152 -8.13 8.91 8.10
N THR A 153 -7.25 9.88 8.37
CA THR A 153 -7.25 11.18 7.69
C THR A 153 -6.99 11.02 6.18
N THR A 154 -6.13 10.07 5.78
CA THR A 154 -5.89 9.74 4.36
C THR A 154 -7.16 9.23 3.68
N LEU A 155 -7.95 8.39 4.35
CA LEU A 155 -9.24 7.91 3.80
C LEU A 155 -10.32 9.00 3.77
N VAL A 156 -10.33 9.92 4.73
CA VAL A 156 -11.20 11.12 4.70
C VAL A 156 -10.83 12.00 3.50
N ALA A 157 -9.54 12.14 3.20
CA ALA A 157 -9.07 12.86 2.03
C ALA A 157 -9.49 12.16 0.73
N LEU A 158 -9.29 10.85 0.63
CA LEU A 158 -9.73 10.05 -0.52
C LEU A 158 -11.26 10.08 -0.74
N ALA A 159 -12.03 10.26 0.34
CA ALA A 159 -13.48 10.40 0.28
C ALA A 159 -13.95 11.80 -0.15
N GLY A 160 -13.05 12.79 -0.25
CA GLY A 160 -13.40 14.17 -0.56
C GLY A 160 -14.17 14.89 0.55
N GLU A 161 -14.06 14.45 1.80
CA GLU A 161 -14.78 15.04 2.94
C GLU A 161 -14.05 16.28 3.48
N TRP A 162 -13.96 17.34 2.66
CA TRP A 162 -13.07 18.49 2.89
C TRP A 162 -13.23 19.16 4.25
N GLY A 163 -14.47 19.34 4.72
CA GLY A 163 -14.74 19.94 6.04
C GLY A 163 -14.23 19.09 7.21
N ILE A 164 -14.31 17.75 7.09
CA ILE A 164 -13.78 16.81 8.09
C ILE A 164 -12.25 16.78 7.97
N LEU A 165 -11.71 16.73 6.75
CA LEU A 165 -10.28 16.74 6.48
C LEU A 165 -9.60 17.95 7.12
N GLN A 166 -10.16 19.15 6.89
CA GLN A 166 -9.62 20.39 7.40
C GLN A 166 -9.59 20.41 8.94
N LYS A 167 -10.66 19.94 9.60
CA LYS A 167 -10.71 19.83 11.07
C LYS A 167 -9.68 18.85 11.62
N ARG A 168 -9.53 17.69 11.00
CA ARG A 168 -8.55 16.67 11.41
C ARG A 168 -7.11 17.16 11.24
N CYS A 169 -6.82 17.90 10.16
CA CYS A 169 -5.50 18.47 9.96
C CYS A 169 -5.17 19.55 10.99
N LYS A 170 -6.10 20.47 11.27
CA LYS A 170 -5.94 21.48 12.33
C LYS A 170 -5.70 20.85 13.69
N ALA A 171 -6.43 19.78 14.03
CA ALA A 171 -6.26 19.08 15.31
C ALA A 171 -4.82 18.62 15.56
N LEU A 172 -4.08 18.21 14.53
CA LEU A 172 -2.65 17.87 14.67
C LEU A 172 -1.75 19.10 14.52
N LEU A 173 -2.00 19.97 13.54
CA LEU A 173 -1.13 21.10 13.23
C LEU A 173 -1.10 22.14 14.35
N ASP A 174 -2.21 22.33 15.06
CA ASP A 174 -2.35 23.30 16.16
C ASP A 174 -1.91 22.72 17.52
N ASP A 175 -1.72 21.41 17.63
CA ASP A 175 -1.32 20.74 18.87
C ASP A 175 0.16 21.00 19.22
N THR A 176 0.42 21.40 20.47
CA THR A 176 1.77 21.74 20.97
C THR A 176 2.66 20.52 21.17
N HIS A 177 2.09 19.34 21.36
CA HIS A 177 2.73 18.04 21.55
C HIS A 177 2.70 17.16 20.30
N LYS A 178 2.29 17.73 19.15
CA LYS A 178 2.13 17.02 17.87
C LYS A 178 3.31 16.11 17.50
N ASP A 179 2.98 14.99 16.86
CA ASP A 179 3.98 14.13 16.25
C ASP A 179 4.58 14.84 15.02
N LYS A 180 5.84 15.28 15.17
CA LYS A 180 6.55 16.00 14.11
C LYS A 180 6.85 15.15 12.89
N LYS A 181 6.72 13.82 12.99
CA LYS A 181 7.03 12.90 11.89
C LYS A 181 6.14 13.11 10.67
N TYR A 182 4.86 13.44 10.87
CA TYR A 182 3.85 13.48 9.81
C TYR A 182 3.42 14.90 9.41
N ILE A 183 4.16 15.93 9.85
CA ILE A 183 3.74 17.34 9.64
C ILE A 183 3.53 17.64 8.16
N LEU A 184 4.42 17.16 7.27
CA LEU A 184 4.32 17.45 5.84
C LEU A 184 3.09 16.81 5.21
N GLU A 185 2.77 15.58 5.60
CA GLU A 185 1.55 14.91 5.16
C GLU A 185 0.31 15.72 5.58
N TYR A 186 0.28 16.26 6.80
CA TYR A 186 -0.83 17.10 7.27
C TYR A 186 -0.86 18.49 6.65
N GLU A 187 0.29 19.12 6.39
CA GLU A 187 0.37 20.38 5.65
C GLU A 187 -0.19 20.22 4.23
N PHE A 188 0.19 19.14 3.54
CA PHE A 188 -0.37 18.81 2.22
C PHE A 188 -1.87 18.56 2.29
N LEU A 189 -2.34 17.71 3.21
CA LEU A 189 -3.75 17.37 3.33
C LEU A 189 -4.60 18.59 3.72
N PHE A 190 -4.05 19.51 4.50
CA PHE A 190 -4.68 20.79 4.79
C PHE A 190 -4.76 21.66 3.53
N ALA A 191 -3.69 21.81 2.76
CA ALA A 191 -3.69 22.54 1.49
C ALA A 191 -4.71 21.95 0.50
N LEU A 192 -4.75 20.62 0.38
CA LEU A 192 -5.73 19.88 -0.42
C LEU A 192 -7.17 20.20 0.00
N SER A 193 -7.47 20.21 1.30
CA SER A 193 -8.81 20.54 1.81
C SER A 193 -9.26 21.97 1.47
N ASN A 194 -8.32 22.87 1.18
CA ASN A 194 -8.57 24.26 0.78
C ASN A 194 -8.44 24.46 -0.73
N ALA A 195 -8.27 23.40 -1.53
CA ALA A 195 -7.99 23.47 -2.96
C ALA A 195 -6.77 24.35 -3.32
N ASN A 196 -5.81 24.50 -2.40
CA ASN A 196 -4.63 25.34 -2.61
C ASN A 196 -3.52 24.56 -3.32
N VAL A 197 -3.51 24.62 -4.65
CA VAL A 197 -2.52 23.94 -5.51
C VAL A 197 -1.09 24.41 -5.22
N SER A 198 -0.89 25.71 -5.02
CA SER A 198 0.45 26.25 -4.75
C SER A 198 1.04 25.67 -3.46
N ASP A 199 0.25 25.59 -2.40
CA ASP A 199 0.71 25.03 -1.12
C ASP A 199 0.90 23.52 -1.22
N MET A 200 0.04 22.81 -1.95
CA MET A 200 0.23 21.37 -2.23
C MET A 200 1.58 21.12 -2.89
N GLU A 201 1.90 21.85 -3.97
CA GLU A 201 3.17 21.73 -4.68
C GLU A 201 4.37 22.12 -3.83
N LEU A 202 4.26 23.19 -3.03
CA LEU A 202 5.33 23.62 -2.13
C LEU A 202 5.69 22.52 -1.13
N VAL A 203 4.68 21.88 -0.54
CA VAL A 203 4.90 20.77 0.41
C VAL A 203 5.50 19.54 -0.29
N LEU A 204 4.98 19.16 -1.46
CA LEU A 204 5.51 18.01 -2.20
C LEU A 204 6.96 18.24 -2.65
N ASN A 205 7.30 19.43 -3.15
CA ASN A 205 8.68 19.76 -3.55
C ASN A 205 9.65 19.68 -2.36
N LYS A 206 9.22 20.12 -1.17
CA LYS A 206 10.01 19.94 0.06
C LYS A 206 10.25 18.46 0.37
N MET A 207 9.22 17.61 0.27
CA MET A 207 9.35 16.15 0.45
C MET A 207 10.27 15.49 -0.59
N LEU A 208 10.42 16.08 -1.77
CA LEU A 208 11.27 15.60 -2.86
C LEU A 208 12.75 16.00 -2.72
N GLU A 209 13.09 16.92 -1.80
CA GLU A 209 14.48 17.24 -1.49
C GLU A 209 15.24 15.97 -1.07
N LEU A 210 16.28 15.58 -1.83
CA LEU A 210 16.91 14.25 -1.72
C LEU A 210 17.24 13.81 -0.29
N LYS A 211 17.76 14.72 0.55
CA LYS A 211 18.09 14.41 1.95
C LYS A 211 16.85 14.04 2.77
N LEU A 212 15.76 14.78 2.60
CA LEU A 212 14.50 14.52 3.28
C LEU A 212 13.80 13.30 2.68
N ALA A 213 13.77 13.22 1.36
CA ALA A 213 13.26 12.09 0.59
C ALA A 213 13.81 10.76 1.14
N LYS A 214 15.14 10.61 1.22
CA LYS A 214 15.79 9.40 1.79
C LYS A 214 15.31 9.08 3.21
N LYS A 215 15.15 10.10 4.05
CA LYS A 215 14.68 9.92 5.44
C LYS A 215 13.22 9.45 5.51
N MET A 216 12.37 9.92 4.59
CA MET A 216 10.93 9.68 4.62
C MET A 216 10.51 8.31 4.08
N VAL A 217 11.33 7.66 3.24
CA VAL A 217 10.99 6.34 2.67
C VAL A 217 11.30 5.16 3.58
N HIS A 218 12.08 5.35 4.64
CA HIS A 218 12.37 4.27 5.57
C HIS A 218 11.11 3.73 6.25
N ASP A 219 11.01 2.39 6.30
CA ASP A 219 9.87 1.64 6.86
C ASP A 219 8.52 1.97 6.19
N THR A 220 8.50 2.26 4.88
CA THR A 220 7.27 2.55 4.12
C THR A 220 6.73 1.33 3.38
N VAL A 221 6.70 1.34 2.04
CA VAL A 221 6.16 0.25 1.22
C VAL A 221 7.33 -0.56 0.67
N PRO A 222 7.49 -1.82 1.09
CA PRO A 222 8.52 -2.68 0.53
C PRO A 222 8.45 -2.69 -1.00
N PHE A 223 9.61 -2.87 -1.62
CA PHE A 223 9.77 -3.01 -3.07
C PHE A 223 9.66 -1.73 -3.90
N PHE A 224 9.19 -0.62 -3.34
CA PHE A 224 9.07 0.66 -4.04
C PHE A 224 9.92 1.77 -3.41
N ASP A 225 10.10 1.70 -2.09
CA ASP A 225 10.74 2.71 -1.24
C ASP A 225 12.21 3.00 -1.56
N PHE A 226 12.92 2.09 -2.22
CA PHE A 226 14.32 2.31 -2.61
C PHE A 226 14.50 3.22 -3.83
N TYR A 227 13.47 3.47 -4.64
CA TYR A 227 13.55 4.31 -5.85
C TYR A 227 12.37 5.27 -6.05
N LEU A 228 11.29 5.15 -5.28
CA LEU A 228 10.14 6.07 -5.30
C LEU A 228 9.94 6.79 -3.97
N GLN A 229 9.59 8.07 -4.03
CA GLN A 229 8.96 8.79 -2.92
C GLN A 229 7.49 8.41 -2.82
N VAL A 230 7.24 7.25 -2.21
CA VAL A 230 5.89 6.68 -2.06
C VAL A 230 4.92 7.59 -1.32
N ASN A 231 5.39 8.43 -0.39
CA ASN A 231 4.55 9.41 0.30
C ASN A 231 4.06 10.51 -0.65
N VAL A 232 4.96 11.05 -1.49
CA VAL A 232 4.62 12.08 -2.48
C VAL A 232 3.64 11.54 -3.50
N LEU A 233 3.91 10.34 -4.03
CA LEU A 233 3.03 9.67 -4.99
C LEU A 233 1.64 9.38 -4.42
N LEU A 234 1.54 8.90 -3.18
CA LEU A 234 0.25 8.66 -2.50
C LEU A 234 -0.57 9.95 -2.41
N LEU A 235 0.04 11.02 -1.91
CA LEU A 235 -0.63 12.31 -1.70
C LEU A 235 -1.03 12.98 -3.03
N ALA A 236 -0.10 13.02 -3.99
CA ALA A 236 -0.35 13.59 -5.30
C ALA A 236 -1.42 12.80 -6.08
N LYS A 237 -1.47 11.47 -5.92
CA LYS A 237 -2.52 10.63 -6.50
C LYS A 237 -3.90 10.96 -5.94
N ILE A 238 -4.03 11.19 -4.63
CA ILE A 238 -5.30 11.63 -4.03
C ILE A 238 -5.73 12.96 -4.66
N ALA A 239 -4.82 13.93 -4.78
CA ALA A 239 -5.12 15.19 -5.45
C ALA A 239 -5.59 14.97 -6.91
N SER A 240 -4.91 14.10 -7.66
CA SER A 240 -5.28 13.77 -9.04
C SER A 240 -6.66 13.09 -9.15
N ILE A 241 -7.01 12.18 -8.24
CA ILE A 241 -8.33 11.55 -8.15
C ILE A 241 -9.44 12.60 -7.98
N HIS A 242 -9.15 13.70 -7.27
CA HIS A 242 -10.07 14.81 -7.08
C HIS A 242 -9.95 15.91 -8.15
N GLY A 243 -9.23 15.66 -9.25
CA GLY A 243 -9.14 16.57 -10.40
C GLY A 243 -8.11 17.69 -10.25
N PHE A 244 -7.28 17.69 -9.20
CA PHE A 244 -6.18 18.62 -9.08
C PHE A 244 -5.00 18.17 -9.94
N HIS A 245 -4.46 19.10 -10.72
CA HIS A 245 -3.31 18.86 -11.59
C HIS A 245 -2.10 19.55 -10.96
N LEU A 246 -1.19 18.76 -10.40
CA LEU A 246 0.04 19.25 -9.78
C LEU A 246 1.19 19.18 -10.79
N ASN A 247 2.04 20.20 -10.81
CA ASN A 247 3.24 20.27 -11.64
C ASN A 247 4.41 19.53 -10.96
N ILE A 248 4.23 18.24 -10.70
CA ILE A 248 5.26 17.35 -10.15
C ILE A 248 5.61 16.31 -11.22
N ASP A 249 6.87 16.27 -11.59
CA ASP A 249 7.44 15.27 -12.48
C ASP A 249 8.92 15.09 -12.14
N GLU A 250 9.21 14.21 -11.17
CA GLU A 250 10.56 13.98 -10.66
C GLU A 250 10.97 12.51 -10.85
N PRO A 251 12.29 12.19 -10.93
CA PRO A 251 12.76 10.81 -11.11
C PRO A 251 12.23 9.80 -10.08
N ILE A 252 11.93 10.29 -8.87
CA ILE A 252 11.40 9.54 -7.72
C ILE A 252 9.90 9.74 -7.49
N ALA A 253 9.25 10.62 -8.26
CA ALA A 253 7.81 10.87 -8.22
C ALA A 253 7.33 11.29 -9.63
N PRO A 254 7.35 10.35 -10.59
CA PRO A 254 7.05 10.66 -11.98
C PRO A 254 5.58 10.99 -12.17
N LYS A 255 5.31 11.93 -13.09
CA LYS A 255 3.94 12.38 -13.39
C LYS A 255 3.03 11.25 -13.86
N GLU A 256 3.57 10.26 -14.57
CA GLU A 256 2.80 9.12 -15.08
C GLU A 256 2.20 8.24 -13.98
N LEU A 257 2.83 8.20 -12.80
CA LEU A 257 2.29 7.53 -11.62
C LEU A 257 1.32 8.41 -10.83
N ILE A 258 1.44 9.73 -10.92
CA ILE A 258 0.54 10.69 -10.24
C ILE A 258 -0.80 10.75 -10.96
N ASN A 259 -0.79 10.87 -12.30
CA ASN A 259 -1.99 11.01 -13.12
C ASN A 259 -2.94 9.84 -12.89
N TYR A 260 -4.16 10.11 -12.43
CA TYR A 260 -5.21 9.11 -12.31
C TYR A 260 -5.72 8.70 -13.70
N SER A 261 -5.39 7.49 -14.12
CA SER A 261 -5.77 6.95 -15.43
C SER A 261 -6.07 5.45 -15.30
N PRO A 262 -7.30 5.08 -14.90
CA PRO A 262 -7.73 3.69 -14.77
C PRO A 262 -7.47 2.86 -16.02
N LEU A 263 -7.21 1.57 -15.82
CA LEU A 263 -7.25 0.59 -16.92
C LEU A 263 -8.70 0.34 -17.35
N GLU A 264 -8.89 -0.05 -18.61
CA GLU A 264 -10.19 -0.48 -19.11
C GLU A 264 -10.71 -1.73 -18.38
N LYS A 265 -9.79 -2.63 -18.01
CA LYS A 265 -10.10 -3.90 -17.33
C LYS A 265 -9.02 -4.25 -16.32
N TYR A 266 -9.46 -4.91 -15.25
CA TYR A 266 -8.60 -5.50 -14.22
C TYR A 266 -8.87 -7.00 -14.14
N ASP A 267 -7.92 -7.81 -14.61
CA ASP A 267 -8.05 -9.26 -14.60
C ASP A 267 -7.65 -9.86 -13.25
N GLU A 268 -8.43 -10.85 -12.80
CA GLU A 268 -8.18 -11.56 -11.56
C GLU A 268 -7.67 -12.97 -11.87
N PRO A 269 -6.40 -13.30 -11.54
CA PRO A 269 -5.77 -14.53 -11.98
C PRO A 269 -6.25 -15.77 -11.21
N TYR A 270 -6.87 -15.59 -10.04
CA TYR A 270 -7.29 -16.69 -9.17
C TYR A 270 -8.80 -16.70 -8.99
N ASP A 271 -9.41 -17.89 -9.04
CA ASP A 271 -10.86 -18.02 -8.92
C ASP A 271 -11.39 -17.53 -7.56
N PHE A 272 -10.65 -17.77 -6.47
CA PHE A 272 -11.04 -17.28 -5.16
C PHE A 272 -11.10 -15.75 -5.09
N MET A 273 -10.28 -15.02 -5.86
CA MET A 273 -10.37 -13.55 -5.89
C MET A 273 -11.72 -13.11 -6.46
N LYS A 274 -12.22 -13.83 -7.47
CA LYS A 274 -13.48 -13.52 -8.17
C LYS A 274 -14.70 -13.75 -7.30
N GLU A 275 -14.57 -14.60 -6.27
CA GLU A 275 -15.62 -14.88 -5.29
C GLU A 275 -15.92 -13.66 -4.42
N PHE A 276 -14.92 -12.84 -4.08
CA PHE A 276 -15.15 -11.61 -3.32
C PHE A 276 -15.64 -10.47 -4.21
N LYS A 277 -16.81 -9.93 -3.90
CA LYS A 277 -17.34 -8.72 -4.52
C LYS A 277 -17.16 -7.52 -3.58
N PHE A 278 -16.83 -6.35 -4.13
CA PHE A 278 -16.50 -5.16 -3.33
C PHE A 278 -17.69 -4.57 -2.55
N ASP A 279 -18.92 -5.00 -2.84
CA ASP A 279 -20.13 -4.67 -2.08
C ASP A 279 -20.40 -5.66 -0.92
N GLU A 280 -19.65 -6.76 -0.82
CA GLU A 280 -19.74 -7.69 0.30
C GLU A 280 -19.01 -7.19 1.56
N LEU A 281 -19.53 -7.56 2.72
CA LEU A 281 -18.87 -7.29 4.00
C LEU A 281 -17.59 -8.13 4.13
N LEU A 282 -16.45 -7.45 4.31
CA LEU A 282 -15.15 -8.09 4.54
C LEU A 282 -15.19 -9.10 5.71
N GLU A 283 -16.03 -8.88 6.71
CA GLU A 283 -16.19 -9.79 7.84
C GLU A 283 -16.64 -11.19 7.39
N ASN A 284 -17.51 -11.29 6.39
CA ASN A 284 -17.97 -12.58 5.85
C ASN A 284 -16.82 -13.33 5.18
N TRP A 285 -15.98 -12.61 4.42
CA TRP A 285 -14.77 -13.16 3.83
C TRP A 285 -13.79 -13.66 4.90
N ILE A 286 -13.52 -12.83 5.91
CA ILE A 286 -12.63 -13.19 7.03
C ILE A 286 -13.15 -14.45 7.74
N LYS A 287 -14.45 -14.52 8.03
CA LYS A 287 -15.06 -15.69 8.69
C LYS A 287 -14.87 -16.96 7.86
N LYS A 288 -15.17 -16.92 6.56
CA LYS A 288 -15.02 -18.04 5.62
C LYS A 288 -13.61 -18.63 5.67
N TRP A 289 -12.60 -17.77 5.52
CA TRP A 289 -11.20 -18.22 5.45
C TRP A 289 -10.56 -18.49 6.82
N LYS A 290 -11.17 -18.02 7.92
CA LYS A 290 -10.76 -18.40 9.29
C LYS A 290 -11.36 -19.73 9.74
N SER A 291 -12.64 -20.00 9.46
CA SER A 291 -13.30 -21.25 9.86
C SER A 291 -12.65 -22.46 9.21
N ASP A 292 -12.18 -22.29 7.98
CA ASP A 292 -11.45 -23.32 7.24
C ASP A 292 -10.14 -23.74 7.96
N ASN A 293 -9.45 -22.82 8.63
CA ASN A 293 -8.22 -23.12 9.38
C ASN A 293 -8.47 -23.88 10.71
N ILE A 294 -9.71 -23.90 11.24
CA ILE A 294 -10.03 -24.60 12.50
C ILE A 294 -10.22 -26.10 12.26
N SER A 295 -10.71 -26.48 11.07
CA SER A 295 -10.90 -27.89 10.71
C SER A 295 -9.60 -28.67 10.46
N SER A 296 -8.46 -27.98 10.34
CA SER A 296 -7.12 -28.56 10.15
C SER A 296 -6.23 -28.53 11.41
N ASN A 297 -6.74 -28.06 12.56
CA ASN A 297 -5.93 -27.84 13.76
C ASN A 297 -5.74 -29.12 14.61
N ASN A 298 -4.79 -29.96 14.19
CA ASN A 298 -4.05 -30.83 15.08
C ASN A 298 -2.54 -30.49 15.13
N ILE A 299 -2.19 -29.21 14.91
CA ILE A 299 -0.81 -28.72 15.11
C ILE A 299 -0.85 -27.38 15.84
N LYS A 300 -0.39 -27.38 17.09
CA LYS A 300 -0.15 -26.16 17.88
C LYS A 300 0.91 -25.29 17.18
N ILE A 301 0.50 -24.22 16.50
CA ILE A 301 1.45 -23.19 16.04
C ILE A 301 1.53 -22.09 17.09
N LYS A 302 2.56 -22.17 17.94
CA LYS A 302 3.09 -21.04 18.70
C LYS A 302 4.03 -20.25 17.79
N ARG A 303 3.57 -19.13 17.22
CA ARG A 303 4.32 -17.86 17.03
C ARG A 303 3.50 -16.92 16.13
N LYS A 304 3.31 -15.68 16.59
CA LYS A 304 3.01 -14.54 15.72
C LYS A 304 4.22 -14.36 14.80
N PHE A 305 4.17 -14.91 13.58
CA PHE A 305 5.13 -14.57 12.54
C PHE A 305 4.67 -13.25 11.90
N ASN A 306 5.47 -12.20 12.02
CA ASN A 306 5.23 -10.94 11.32
C ASN A 306 5.78 -11.05 9.90
N ILE A 307 5.17 -10.39 8.91
CA ILE A 307 5.69 -10.34 7.54
C ILE A 307 7.09 -9.72 7.47
N LEU A 308 7.43 -8.82 8.39
CA LEU A 308 8.80 -8.33 8.56
C LEU A 308 9.78 -9.45 8.94
N ASP A 309 9.34 -10.43 9.73
CA ASP A 309 10.14 -11.61 10.07
C ASP A 309 10.25 -12.55 8.86
N PHE A 310 9.18 -12.70 8.06
CA PHE A 310 9.22 -13.48 6.82
C PHE A 310 10.12 -12.84 5.77
N LEU A 311 10.01 -11.53 5.55
CA LEU A 311 10.92 -10.78 4.67
C LEU A 311 12.37 -10.91 5.18
N SER A 312 12.59 -10.99 6.50
CA SER A 312 13.91 -11.27 7.06
C SER A 312 14.49 -12.64 6.75
N LEU A 313 13.66 -13.63 6.40
CA LEU A 313 14.14 -14.95 5.95
C LEU A 313 14.77 -14.89 4.56
N PHE A 314 14.47 -13.85 3.77
CA PHE A 314 15.07 -13.55 2.47
C PHE A 314 16.11 -12.41 2.54
N ILE A 315 16.59 -12.06 3.75
CA ILE A 315 17.64 -11.04 4.00
C ILE A 315 19.05 -11.65 4.06
N LYS A 316 19.23 -12.96 3.87
CA LYS A 316 20.57 -13.56 3.83
C LYS A 316 21.27 -13.39 2.50
#